data_AF-A0A973N6R8-F1
#
_entry.id   AF-A0A973N6R8-F1
#
_cell.length_a   1.000
_cell.length_b   1.000
_cell.length_c   1.000
_cell.angle_alpha   90.00
_cell.angle_beta   90.00
_cell.angle_gamma   90.00
#
_symmetry.space_group_name_H-M   'P 1'
#
loop_
_entity.id
_entity.type
_entity.pdbx_description
1 polymer ?
#
loop_
_entity_poly.entity_id
_entity_poly.type
_entity_poly.pdbx_seq_one_letter_code
_entity_poly.pdbx_strand_id
1 'polypeptide(L)'
;MSHQFNRTILREYDIRGIVGSTLTEADAYALGRTFAALAIDEGAKRIAVGRDGRTHSGMLEAALVRGLTEGGIDAVLTGMGPSPMLYFATYYLDVDGGIQVTGSHNPSDYNGFKMLLKGRSVFGQEIQALGRRAAAADWSEGNGRTEEVDIRAAYVDRLLEGFSGRPYRVGWDAGNGAAGPTLDRLLERLPGQHHAIFTKVDGTFPNHHPDPTVEKNLEHLKQLVADKGLDFGIAFDGDGDRIGAVDGKGRVIWGDQLLMILAVPVLEEQPGATIIADVKASQTLFDRVAELGGAPLMWKTGHSLIKSKMKETGAPLAGEMSGHIFFKHRWYGFDDALYAAVRLIEAVSQSGRSLTEIMGDMPISVATPEMRFQVDEVRKFDIVDEVRNRLSGDGATVDATDGVRVKTGDGWWLLRASNTQDVLVARAEASDQAGLDRLIQQIDDQLAKSGVERGEAVH
;
A
#
# COMPACT_ATOMS: atom_id res chain seq x y z
N MET A 1 -6.08 -0.87 34.77
CA MET A 1 -7.37 -0.41 34.20
C MET A 1 -7.53 -1.11 32.86
N SER A 2 -8.72 -1.59 32.49
CA SER A 2 -8.96 -2.12 31.15
C SER A 2 -9.21 -0.98 30.16
N HIS A 3 -9.05 -1.26 28.86
CA HIS A 3 -9.31 -0.30 27.77
C HIS A 3 -10.17 -0.95 26.69
N GLN A 4 -11.20 -0.24 26.23
CA GLN A 4 -12.05 -0.71 25.14
C GLN A 4 -11.88 0.18 23.93
N PHE A 5 -11.22 -0.35 22.89
CA PHE A 5 -11.15 0.32 21.61
C PHE A 5 -12.53 0.41 20.96
N ASN A 6 -12.74 1.49 20.18
CA ASN A 6 -13.83 1.50 19.23
C ASN A 6 -13.61 0.37 18.21
N ARG A 7 -14.58 -0.53 18.04
CA ARG A 7 -14.40 -1.71 17.16
C ARG A 7 -14.05 -1.34 15.71
N THR A 8 -14.48 -0.18 15.23
CA THR A 8 -14.24 0.27 13.85
C THR A 8 -12.78 0.63 13.56
N ILE A 9 -11.96 0.85 14.60
CA ILE A 9 -10.54 1.14 14.39
C ILE A 9 -9.68 -0.12 14.27
N LEU A 10 -10.17 -1.28 14.73
CA LEU A 10 -9.49 -2.56 14.64
C LEU A 10 -9.79 -3.18 13.27
N ARG A 11 -8.99 -2.85 12.25
CA ARG A 11 -9.23 -3.28 10.86
C ARG A 11 -8.44 -4.55 10.51
N GLU A 12 -8.57 -4.98 9.27
CA GLU A 12 -7.92 -6.20 8.78
C GLU A 12 -6.40 -6.06 8.66
N TYR A 13 -5.85 -4.90 8.28
CA TYR A 13 -4.40 -4.78 8.01
C TYR A 13 -3.66 -3.88 9.00
N ASP A 14 -4.39 -3.02 9.71
CA ASP A 14 -3.86 -2.01 10.60
C ASP A 14 -4.91 -1.54 11.62
N ILE A 15 -4.51 -0.63 12.50
CA ILE A 15 -5.45 0.13 13.33
C ILE A 15 -5.61 1.52 12.72
N ARG A 16 -6.84 2.01 12.53
CA ARG A 16 -7.11 3.28 11.83
C ARG A 16 -8.39 3.96 12.32
N GLY A 17 -8.32 5.23 12.69
CA GLY A 17 -9.48 6.00 13.10
C GLY A 17 -9.34 7.49 12.89
N ILE A 18 -10.39 8.23 13.21
CA ILE A 18 -10.45 9.69 13.18
C ILE A 18 -10.03 10.20 14.55
N VAL A 19 -8.98 11.03 14.59
CA VAL A 19 -8.42 11.53 15.84
C VAL A 19 -9.42 12.48 16.52
N GLY A 20 -9.68 12.25 17.80
CA GLY A 20 -10.67 13.00 18.58
C GLY A 20 -12.11 12.49 18.44
N SER A 21 -12.34 11.45 17.62
CA SER A 21 -13.64 10.81 17.47
C SER A 21 -13.57 9.30 17.76
N THR A 22 -12.90 8.53 16.90
CA THR A 22 -12.78 7.06 17.07
C THR A 22 -11.39 6.63 17.53
N LEU A 23 -10.40 7.52 17.41
CA LEU A 23 -9.03 7.29 17.86
C LEU A 23 -8.57 8.42 18.80
N THR A 24 -7.96 8.06 19.91
CA THR A 24 -7.53 9.00 20.97
C THR A 24 -6.11 8.69 21.46
N GLU A 25 -5.55 9.59 22.28
CA GLU A 25 -4.29 9.35 23.00
C GLU A 25 -4.36 8.08 23.87
N ALA A 26 -5.51 7.84 24.52
CA ALA A 26 -5.71 6.68 25.37
C ALA A 26 -5.66 5.38 24.58
N ASP A 27 -6.18 5.37 23.34
CA ASP A 27 -6.07 4.22 22.44
C ASP A 27 -4.61 3.95 22.08
N ALA A 28 -3.82 4.97 21.76
CA ALA A 28 -2.38 4.80 21.45
C ALA A 28 -1.62 4.21 22.64
N TYR A 29 -1.87 4.73 23.85
CA TYR A 29 -1.28 4.20 25.07
C TYR A 29 -1.68 2.74 25.35
N ALA A 30 -2.98 2.43 25.26
CA ALA A 30 -3.48 1.08 25.46
C ALA A 30 -2.92 0.10 24.42
N LEU A 31 -2.78 0.54 23.16
CA LEU A 31 -2.12 -0.23 22.11
C LEU A 31 -0.67 -0.52 22.50
N GLY A 32 0.08 0.47 22.99
CA GLY A 32 1.46 0.26 23.47
C GLY A 32 1.54 -0.79 24.57
N ARG A 33 0.68 -0.69 25.59
CA ARG A 33 0.61 -1.67 26.70
C ARG A 33 0.30 -3.07 26.20
N THR A 34 -0.70 -3.22 25.32
CA THR A 34 -1.11 -4.52 24.82
C THR A 34 -0.11 -5.11 23.82
N PHE A 35 0.49 -4.29 22.97
CA PHE A 35 1.52 -4.73 22.05
C PHE A 35 2.78 -5.15 22.80
N ALA A 36 3.15 -4.47 23.89
CA ALA A 36 4.25 -4.91 24.75
C ALA A 36 4.01 -6.30 25.35
N ALA A 37 2.80 -6.59 25.81
CA ALA A 37 2.45 -7.92 26.31
C ALA A 37 2.61 -9.00 25.21
N LEU A 38 2.06 -8.75 24.02
CA LEU A 38 2.24 -9.63 22.86
C LEU A 38 3.72 -9.82 22.50
N ALA A 39 4.48 -8.73 22.47
CA ALA A 39 5.89 -8.73 22.14
C ALA A 39 6.69 -9.58 23.15
N ILE A 40 6.43 -9.43 24.45
CA ILE A 40 7.07 -10.21 25.51
C ILE A 40 6.74 -11.70 25.42
N ASP A 41 5.48 -12.05 25.12
CA ASP A 41 5.09 -13.45 24.91
C ASP A 41 5.88 -14.11 23.77
N GLU A 42 6.25 -13.32 22.75
CA GLU A 42 7.09 -13.76 21.63
C GLU A 42 8.59 -13.55 21.87
N GLY A 43 9.00 -13.19 23.09
CA GLY A 43 10.39 -12.98 23.47
C GLY A 43 11.05 -11.79 22.77
N ALA A 44 10.27 -10.78 22.37
CA ALA A 44 10.79 -9.49 21.92
C ALA A 44 11.16 -8.62 23.12
N LYS A 45 12.12 -7.72 22.89
CA LYS A 45 12.65 -6.77 23.89
C LYS A 45 12.67 -5.35 23.36
N ARG A 46 12.89 -5.18 22.06
CA ARG A 46 13.12 -3.87 21.44
C ARG A 46 12.19 -3.68 20.25
N ILE A 47 11.46 -2.57 20.19
CA ILE A 47 10.53 -2.26 19.09
C ILE A 47 10.88 -0.89 18.52
N ALA A 48 11.07 -0.82 17.20
CA ALA A 48 11.22 0.46 16.52
C ALA A 48 9.88 1.22 16.46
N VAL A 49 9.91 2.52 16.63
CA VAL A 49 8.72 3.38 16.52
C VAL A 49 9.04 4.54 15.59
N GLY A 50 8.21 4.69 14.56
CA GLY A 50 8.30 5.79 13.60
C GLY A 50 6.95 6.43 13.42
N ARG A 51 6.93 7.62 12.79
CA ARG A 51 5.69 8.31 12.52
C ARG A 51 5.68 9.11 11.22
N ASP A 52 4.48 9.33 10.68
CA ASP A 52 4.26 10.23 9.57
C ASP A 52 4.22 11.72 10.01
N GLY A 53 3.90 12.59 9.06
CA GLY A 53 3.88 14.04 9.20
C GLY A 53 2.57 14.66 9.72
N ARG A 54 1.58 13.86 10.16
CA ARG A 54 0.29 14.41 10.59
C ARG A 54 0.39 15.17 11.90
N THR A 55 -0.47 16.16 12.08
CA THR A 55 -0.47 17.07 13.24
C THR A 55 -0.63 16.35 14.58
N HIS A 56 -1.32 15.21 14.59
CA HIS A 56 -1.53 14.36 15.77
C HIS A 56 -0.52 13.23 15.95
N SER A 57 0.37 12.97 14.98
CA SER A 57 1.25 11.79 15.03
C SER A 57 2.27 11.85 16.18
N GLY A 58 2.77 13.03 16.54
CA GLY A 58 3.67 13.19 17.70
C GLY A 58 3.00 12.86 19.04
N MET A 59 1.72 13.24 19.21
CA MET A 59 0.96 12.92 20.43
C MET A 59 0.70 11.42 20.54
N LEU A 60 0.28 10.77 19.44
CA LEU A 60 0.00 9.34 19.44
C LEU A 60 1.28 8.51 19.61
N GLU A 61 2.39 8.93 19.00
CA GLU A 61 3.73 8.32 19.20
C GLU A 61 4.13 8.38 20.68
N ALA A 62 4.05 9.54 21.32
CA ALA A 62 4.41 9.68 22.74
C ALA A 62 3.59 8.77 23.66
N ALA A 63 2.28 8.67 23.41
CA ALA A 63 1.40 7.80 24.17
C ALA A 63 1.68 6.31 23.93
N LEU A 64 1.89 5.92 22.67
CA LEU A 64 2.28 4.57 22.28
C LEU A 64 3.59 4.15 22.95
N VAL A 65 4.61 5.01 22.89
CA VAL A 65 5.93 4.77 23.49
C VAL A 65 5.82 4.61 25.01
N ARG A 66 5.02 5.45 25.68
CA ARG A 66 4.75 5.29 27.11
C ARG A 66 4.13 3.92 27.40
N GLY A 67 3.17 3.47 26.60
CA GLY A 67 2.58 2.14 26.75
C GLY A 67 3.61 1.01 26.53
N LEU A 68 4.48 1.13 25.54
CA LEU A 68 5.51 0.12 25.27
C LEU A 68 6.51 0.01 26.45
N THR A 69 7.02 1.14 26.94
CA THR A 69 8.05 1.16 27.98
C THR A 69 7.51 0.73 29.34
N GLU A 70 6.32 1.16 29.74
CA GLU A 70 5.65 0.64 30.94
C GLU A 70 5.29 -0.85 30.83
N GLY A 71 5.13 -1.35 29.60
CA GLY A 71 4.98 -2.78 29.33
C GLY A 71 6.28 -3.57 29.37
N GLY A 72 7.45 -2.93 29.52
CA GLY A 72 8.76 -3.58 29.59
C GLY A 72 9.51 -3.71 28.25
N ILE A 73 9.03 -3.08 27.18
CA ILE A 73 9.70 -3.04 25.87
C ILE A 73 10.54 -1.76 25.74
N ASP A 74 11.77 -1.91 25.26
CA ASP A 74 12.58 -0.77 24.85
C ASP A 74 12.07 -0.22 23.51
N ALA A 75 11.76 1.07 23.46
CA ALA A 75 11.29 1.77 22.26
C ALA A 75 12.45 2.48 21.55
N VAL A 76 12.66 2.17 20.27
CA VAL A 76 13.72 2.77 19.43
C VAL A 76 13.06 3.72 18.43
N LEU A 77 13.12 5.01 18.71
CA LEU A 77 12.47 6.06 17.93
C LEU A 77 13.28 6.40 16.68
N THR A 78 12.72 6.16 15.50
CA THR A 78 13.32 6.52 14.20
C THR A 78 12.89 7.91 13.73
N GLY A 79 12.04 8.58 14.50
CA GLY A 79 11.51 9.90 14.21
C GLY A 79 10.52 9.93 13.04
N MET A 80 10.33 11.13 12.49
CA MET A 80 9.41 11.38 11.38
C MET A 80 10.01 10.95 10.04
N GLY A 81 9.27 10.13 9.30
CA GLY A 81 9.64 9.69 7.96
C GLY A 81 8.62 8.74 7.33
N PRO A 82 8.90 8.25 6.12
CA PRO A 82 7.99 7.35 5.42
C PRO A 82 7.93 5.98 6.11
N SER A 83 6.79 5.29 6.01
CA SER A 83 6.57 3.92 6.49
C SER A 83 7.69 2.93 6.11
N PRO A 84 8.18 2.88 4.85
CA PRO A 84 9.29 2.00 4.50
C PRO A 84 10.61 2.30 5.22
N MET A 85 10.83 3.53 5.71
CA MET A 85 12.00 3.85 6.53
C MET A 85 11.93 3.13 7.88
N LEU A 86 10.74 3.05 8.50
CA LEU A 86 10.55 2.22 9.69
C LEU A 86 10.73 0.74 9.37
N TYR A 87 10.19 0.26 8.24
CA TYR A 87 10.36 -1.14 7.86
C TYR A 87 11.83 -1.49 7.68
N PHE A 88 12.61 -0.61 7.02
CA PHE A 88 14.06 -0.72 6.92
C PHE A 88 14.74 -0.76 8.30
N ALA A 89 14.28 0.04 9.26
CA ALA A 89 14.78 0.00 10.64
C ALA A 89 14.75 -1.42 11.24
N THR A 90 13.71 -2.21 10.93
CA THR A 90 13.59 -3.60 11.44
C THR A 90 14.58 -4.58 10.84
N TYR A 91 15.30 -4.20 9.78
CA TYR A 91 16.40 -4.97 9.19
C TYR A 91 17.77 -4.37 9.50
N TYR A 92 17.84 -3.07 9.82
CA TYR A 92 19.07 -2.32 10.02
C TYR A 92 19.49 -2.22 11.49
N LEU A 93 18.51 -2.10 12.39
CA LEU A 93 18.73 -1.98 13.83
C LEU A 93 18.53 -3.34 14.52
N ASP A 94 19.10 -3.49 15.72
CA ASP A 94 18.84 -4.62 16.61
C ASP A 94 17.48 -4.43 17.31
N VAL A 95 16.41 -4.67 16.55
CA VAL A 95 15.02 -4.58 17.01
C VAL A 95 14.22 -5.81 16.58
N ASP A 96 13.21 -6.15 17.37
CA ASP A 96 12.37 -7.32 17.15
C ASP A 96 11.11 -7.04 16.33
N GLY A 97 10.82 -5.77 16.03
CA GLY A 97 9.59 -5.35 15.37
C GLY A 97 9.54 -3.84 15.19
N GLY A 98 8.41 -3.35 14.68
CA GLY A 98 8.21 -1.94 14.42
C GLY A 98 6.75 -1.51 14.45
N ILE A 99 6.46 -0.29 14.90
CA ILE A 99 5.14 0.33 14.81
C ILE A 99 5.25 1.70 14.16
N GLN A 100 4.56 1.88 13.03
CA GLN A 100 4.45 3.18 12.36
C GLN A 100 3.15 3.84 12.79
N VAL A 101 3.24 5.03 13.39
CA VAL A 101 2.10 5.92 13.59
C VAL A 101 1.84 6.68 12.29
N THR A 102 0.77 6.34 11.59
CA THR A 102 0.49 6.90 10.27
C THR A 102 -0.99 6.92 10.02
N GLY A 103 -1.49 7.94 9.30
CA GLY A 103 -2.82 7.97 8.68
C GLY A 103 -2.81 7.55 7.20
N SER A 104 -1.63 7.21 6.66
CA SER A 104 -1.39 6.79 5.27
C SER A 104 -1.99 7.80 4.28
N HIS A 105 -2.71 7.35 3.27
CA HIS A 105 -3.45 8.23 2.35
C HIS A 105 -4.79 8.74 2.88
N ASN A 106 -5.24 8.50 4.11
CA ASN A 106 -6.58 8.96 4.52
C ASN A 106 -6.65 10.51 4.69
N PRO A 107 -7.84 11.13 4.77
CA PRO A 107 -7.97 12.58 5.05
C PRO A 107 -7.20 13.01 6.30
N SER A 108 -6.89 14.31 6.44
CA SER A 108 -5.92 14.83 7.43
C SER A 108 -6.22 14.47 8.88
N ASP A 109 -7.50 14.34 9.23
CA ASP A 109 -8.01 13.99 10.57
C ASP A 109 -7.89 12.50 10.95
N TYR A 110 -7.50 11.64 10.00
CA TYR A 110 -7.24 10.22 10.27
C TYR A 110 -5.82 9.99 10.79
N ASN A 111 -5.67 8.99 11.66
CA ASN A 111 -4.38 8.41 12.02
C ASN A 111 -4.53 6.92 12.36
N GLY A 112 -3.43 6.26 12.69
CA GLY A 112 -3.42 4.81 12.87
C GLY A 112 -2.06 4.22 13.13
N PHE A 113 -1.99 2.88 13.11
CA PHE A 113 -0.81 2.10 13.46
C PHE A 113 -0.63 0.93 12.49
N LYS A 114 0.49 0.90 11.76
CA LYS A 114 0.95 -0.28 11.02
C LYS A 114 1.98 -1.01 11.89
N MET A 115 1.83 -2.32 12.06
CA MET A 115 2.56 -3.07 13.09
C MET A 115 3.28 -4.29 12.51
N LEU A 116 4.52 -4.49 12.95
CA LEU A 116 5.36 -5.64 12.65
C LEU A 116 5.95 -6.19 13.95
N LEU A 117 6.02 -7.52 14.05
CA LEU A 117 6.65 -8.22 15.15
C LEU A 117 7.36 -9.45 14.59
N LYS A 118 8.59 -9.71 15.03
CA LYS A 118 9.43 -10.87 14.64
C LYS A 118 9.46 -11.12 13.13
N GLY A 119 9.58 -10.06 12.33
CA GLY A 119 9.70 -10.15 10.87
C GLY A 119 8.42 -10.59 10.15
N ARG A 120 7.25 -10.38 10.76
CA ARG A 120 5.91 -10.57 10.15
C ARG A 120 5.03 -9.35 10.46
N SER A 121 4.06 -9.09 9.60
CA SER A 121 3.02 -8.09 9.86
C SER A 121 2.03 -8.61 10.90
N VAL A 122 1.51 -7.73 11.75
CA VAL A 122 0.41 -8.05 12.68
C VAL A 122 -0.90 -7.59 12.04
N PHE A 123 -1.76 -8.55 11.66
CA PHE A 123 -2.98 -8.28 10.89
C PHE A 123 -4.12 -9.24 11.27
N GLY A 124 -5.33 -8.98 10.78
CA GLY A 124 -6.52 -9.81 10.90
C GLY A 124 -6.84 -10.18 12.35
N GLN A 125 -6.89 -11.47 12.65
CA GLN A 125 -7.24 -11.98 13.97
C GLN A 125 -6.29 -11.54 15.08
N GLU A 126 -5.04 -11.20 14.76
CA GLU A 126 -4.08 -10.70 15.75
C GLU A 126 -4.45 -9.28 16.20
N ILE A 127 -4.89 -8.41 15.30
CA ILE A 127 -5.39 -7.08 15.65
C ILE A 127 -6.64 -7.20 16.54
N GLN A 128 -7.55 -8.13 16.19
CA GLN A 128 -8.71 -8.40 17.03
C GLN A 128 -8.31 -8.96 18.41
N ALA A 129 -7.25 -9.76 18.47
CA ALA A 129 -6.71 -10.29 19.73
C ALA A 129 -6.10 -9.17 20.60
N LEU A 130 -5.41 -8.18 20.02
CA LEU A 130 -4.97 -6.98 20.73
C LEU A 130 -6.19 -6.25 21.35
N GLY A 131 -7.27 -6.10 20.59
CA GLY A 131 -8.50 -5.50 21.11
C GLY A 131 -9.09 -6.25 22.32
N ARG A 132 -9.13 -7.58 22.26
CA ARG A 132 -9.59 -8.42 23.37
C ARG A 132 -8.67 -8.35 24.59
N ARG A 133 -7.36 -8.34 24.39
CA ARG A 133 -6.37 -8.22 25.46
C ARG A 133 -6.48 -6.88 26.20
N ALA A 134 -6.60 -5.78 25.47
CA ALA A 134 -6.81 -4.47 26.08
C ALA A 134 -8.08 -4.42 26.95
N ALA A 135 -9.18 -5.02 26.46
CA ALA A 135 -10.44 -5.08 27.21
C ALA A 135 -10.32 -5.94 28.48
N ALA A 136 -9.46 -6.95 28.48
CA ALA A 136 -9.16 -7.80 29.63
C ALA A 136 -8.12 -7.20 30.60
N ALA A 137 -7.52 -6.04 30.27
CA ALA A 137 -6.34 -5.52 30.95
C ALA A 137 -5.18 -6.54 31.02
N ASP A 138 -5.07 -7.39 29.99
CA ASP A 138 -3.99 -8.36 29.83
C ASP A 138 -2.74 -7.62 29.32
N TRP A 139 -2.05 -6.97 30.26
CA TRP A 139 -0.89 -6.14 30.02
C TRP A 139 0.31 -6.67 30.80
N SER A 140 1.47 -6.56 30.17
CA SER A 140 2.75 -6.73 30.86
C SER A 140 3.08 -5.48 31.70
N GLU A 141 4.00 -5.67 32.63
CA GLU A 141 4.58 -4.62 33.47
C GLU A 141 6.11 -4.66 33.31
N GLY A 142 6.72 -3.48 33.21
CA GLY A 142 8.16 -3.35 33.11
C GLY A 142 8.61 -1.90 33.04
N ASN A 143 9.92 -1.70 32.89
CA ASN A 143 10.54 -0.39 32.79
C ASN A 143 11.50 -0.38 31.60
N GLY A 144 10.93 -0.40 30.39
CA GLY A 144 11.65 -0.24 29.14
C GLY A 144 12.25 1.16 28.99
N ARG A 145 13.20 1.30 28.08
CA ARG A 145 13.91 2.55 27.79
C ARG A 145 13.49 3.12 26.44
N THR A 146 13.73 4.41 26.27
CA THR A 146 13.61 5.08 24.97
C THR A 146 14.99 5.41 24.43
N GLU A 147 15.22 5.14 23.15
CA GLU A 147 16.43 5.52 22.41
C GLU A 147 16.00 6.21 21.11
N GLU A 148 16.62 7.33 20.74
CA GLU A 148 16.41 7.96 19.43
C GLU A 148 17.55 7.61 18.47
N VAL A 149 17.21 7.17 17.26
CA VAL A 149 18.19 6.76 16.24
C VAL A 149 17.78 7.33 14.88
N ASP A 150 18.57 8.27 14.34
CA ASP A 150 18.39 8.74 12.96
C ASP A 150 18.98 7.73 11.97
N ILE A 151 18.10 7.07 11.23
CA ILE A 151 18.45 6.09 10.19
C ILE A 151 18.28 6.64 8.78
N ARG A 152 17.87 7.90 8.60
CA ARG A 152 17.48 8.42 7.28
C ARG A 152 18.64 8.41 6.30
N ALA A 153 19.83 8.78 6.74
CA ALA A 153 21.03 8.73 5.89
C ALA A 153 21.33 7.30 5.42
N ALA A 154 21.34 6.34 6.36
CA ALA A 154 21.55 4.93 6.06
C ALA A 154 20.48 4.34 5.13
N TYR A 155 19.22 4.76 5.30
CA TYR A 155 18.13 4.37 4.41
C TYR A 155 18.33 4.91 2.99
N VAL A 156 18.69 6.19 2.82
CA VAL A 156 18.98 6.78 1.50
C VAL A 156 20.21 6.14 0.85
N ASP A 157 21.28 5.88 1.61
CA ASP A 157 22.42 5.11 1.13
C ASP A 157 22.00 3.75 0.60
N ARG A 158 21.14 3.07 1.35
CA ARG A 158 20.66 1.74 1.00
C ARG A 158 19.73 1.74 -0.21
N LEU A 159 18.89 2.77 -0.39
CA LEU A 159 18.05 2.96 -1.58
C LEU A 159 18.89 3.08 -2.87
N LEU A 160 20.05 3.74 -2.78
CA LEU A 160 20.94 4.01 -3.91
C LEU A 160 22.00 2.92 -4.13
N GLU A 161 22.10 1.96 -3.22
CA GLU A 161 23.09 0.89 -3.31
C GLU A 161 22.88 0.05 -4.58
N GLY A 162 23.92 0.00 -5.43
CA GLY A 162 23.87 -0.71 -6.71
C GLY A 162 23.00 -0.04 -7.77
N PHE A 163 22.59 1.21 -7.59
CA PHE A 163 21.86 1.96 -8.61
C PHE A 163 22.74 2.18 -9.87
N SER A 164 22.17 1.89 -11.04
CA SER A 164 22.86 1.97 -12.34
C SER A 164 22.13 2.79 -13.41
N GLY A 165 21.13 3.60 -13.02
CA GLY A 165 20.32 4.37 -13.96
C GLY A 165 21.06 5.54 -14.63
N ARG A 166 20.67 5.85 -15.87
CA ARG A 166 21.19 7.03 -16.60
C ARG A 166 20.52 8.32 -16.10
N PRO A 167 21.12 9.51 -16.35
CA PRO A 167 20.50 10.77 -15.98
C PRO A 167 19.16 11.00 -16.71
N TYR A 168 18.12 11.37 -15.97
CA TYR A 168 16.81 11.79 -16.49
C TYR A 168 16.37 13.13 -15.92
N ARG A 169 15.37 13.74 -16.56
CA ARG A 169 14.64 14.90 -16.06
C ARG A 169 13.34 14.40 -15.42
N VAL A 170 13.24 14.41 -14.10
CA VAL A 170 12.16 13.76 -13.37
C VAL A 170 11.44 14.77 -12.46
N GLY A 171 10.11 14.77 -12.52
CA GLY A 171 9.23 15.50 -11.60
C GLY A 171 8.89 14.64 -10.38
N TRP A 172 8.82 15.24 -9.20
CA TRP A 172 8.56 14.53 -7.95
C TRP A 172 7.49 15.23 -7.13
N ASP A 173 6.49 14.48 -6.68
CA ASP A 173 5.41 14.99 -5.83
C ASP A 173 5.34 14.19 -4.53
N ALA A 174 5.58 14.85 -3.41
CA ALA A 174 5.48 14.24 -2.08
C ALA A 174 4.15 14.55 -1.37
N GLY A 175 3.27 15.36 -1.96
CA GLY A 175 1.92 15.66 -1.43
C GLY A 175 1.91 16.18 0.03
N ASN A 176 2.96 16.87 0.47
CA ASN A 176 3.20 17.28 1.86
C ASN A 176 3.29 16.12 2.88
N GLY A 177 3.42 14.88 2.41
CA GLY A 177 3.55 13.67 3.19
C GLY A 177 4.95 13.44 3.76
N ALA A 178 5.07 12.35 4.53
CA ALA A 178 6.28 12.03 5.30
C ALA A 178 7.50 11.64 4.43
N ALA A 179 7.29 11.34 3.15
CA ALA A 179 8.35 11.01 2.21
C ALA A 179 9.27 12.21 1.88
N GLY A 180 8.77 13.45 1.97
CA GLY A 180 9.43 14.65 1.47
C GLY A 180 10.88 14.85 1.94
N PRO A 181 11.18 14.85 3.26
CA PRO A 181 12.55 15.05 3.74
C PRO A 181 13.53 13.93 3.38
N THR A 182 13.04 12.71 3.15
CA THR A 182 13.85 11.58 2.66
C THR A 182 14.05 11.70 1.16
N LEU A 183 13.02 12.12 0.43
CA LEU A 183 13.07 12.42 -0.99
C LEU A 183 14.09 13.52 -1.28
N ASP A 184 14.09 14.65 -0.57
CA ASP A 184 15.05 15.74 -0.78
C ASP A 184 16.50 15.22 -0.75
N ARG A 185 16.85 14.39 0.25
CA ARG A 185 18.17 13.75 0.36
C ARG A 185 18.48 12.74 -0.74
N LEU A 186 17.46 12.03 -1.22
CA LEU A 186 17.59 11.11 -2.34
C LEU A 186 17.90 11.88 -3.64
N LEU A 187 17.21 13.00 -3.87
CA LEU A 187 17.34 13.83 -5.08
C LEU A 187 18.68 14.55 -5.17
N GLU A 188 19.32 14.87 -4.06
CA GLU A 188 20.69 15.42 -4.02
C GLU A 188 21.73 14.48 -4.63
N ARG A 189 21.42 13.19 -4.73
CA ARG A 189 22.38 12.13 -5.11
C ARG A 189 22.01 11.40 -6.38
N LEU A 190 20.76 11.48 -6.83
CA LEU A 190 20.35 10.90 -8.09
C LEU A 190 20.93 11.70 -9.28
N PRO A 191 21.39 11.03 -10.34
CA PRO A 191 21.89 11.72 -11.52
C PRO A 191 20.74 12.26 -12.37
N GLY A 192 20.92 13.46 -12.92
CA GLY A 192 19.95 14.08 -13.81
C GLY A 192 19.45 15.42 -13.28
N GLN A 193 18.24 15.79 -13.69
CA GLN A 193 17.58 17.02 -13.27
C GLN A 193 16.30 16.64 -12.53
N HIS A 194 16.20 17.03 -11.27
CA HIS A 194 15.09 16.66 -10.41
C HIS A 194 14.33 17.91 -10.00
N HIS A 195 13.01 17.92 -10.24
CA HIS A 195 12.13 19.00 -9.85
C HIS A 195 11.08 18.47 -8.88
N ALA A 196 11.14 18.90 -7.63
CA ALA A 196 10.21 18.43 -6.60
C ALA A 196 9.18 19.50 -6.24
N ILE A 197 7.96 19.04 -5.98
CA ILE A 197 6.85 19.84 -5.44
C ILE A 197 6.37 19.19 -4.13
N PHE A 198 5.90 20.06 -3.24
CA PHE A 198 5.23 19.66 -1.99
C PHE A 198 6.06 18.74 -1.06
N THR A 199 7.39 18.86 -1.05
CA THR A 199 8.29 18.07 -0.16
C THR A 199 8.33 18.56 1.28
N LYS A 200 7.92 19.81 1.53
CA LYS A 200 7.75 20.30 2.90
C LYS A 200 6.56 19.60 3.55
N VAL A 201 6.83 18.86 4.62
CA VAL A 201 5.81 18.17 5.41
C VAL A 201 4.83 19.17 6.01
N ASP A 202 3.55 18.96 5.74
CA ASP A 202 2.43 19.70 6.32
C ASP A 202 1.22 18.76 6.45
N GLY A 203 0.93 18.33 7.68
CA GLY A 203 -0.14 17.39 7.99
C GLY A 203 -1.56 17.90 7.75
N THR A 204 -1.72 19.16 7.32
CA THR A 204 -3.02 19.69 6.84
C THR A 204 -3.25 19.43 5.35
N PHE A 205 -2.24 18.93 4.63
CA PHE A 205 -2.27 18.63 3.19
C PHE A 205 -2.85 19.79 2.34
N PRO A 206 -2.22 20.98 2.37
CA PRO A 206 -2.83 22.22 1.87
C PRO A 206 -2.92 22.33 0.34
N ASN A 207 -2.25 21.47 -0.42
CA ASN A 207 -2.19 21.54 -1.89
C ASN A 207 -3.18 20.57 -2.53
N HIS A 208 -2.93 19.28 -2.36
CA HIS A 208 -3.85 18.20 -2.67
C HIS A 208 -3.66 17.08 -1.64
N HIS A 209 -4.60 16.16 -1.63
CA HIS A 209 -4.52 14.98 -0.77
C HIS A 209 -3.40 14.04 -1.29
N PRO A 210 -2.53 13.49 -0.43
CA PRO A 210 -1.43 12.63 -0.88
C PRO A 210 -1.93 11.19 -1.13
N ASP A 211 -2.71 11.06 -2.20
CA ASP A 211 -3.17 9.79 -2.73
C ASP A 211 -2.93 9.76 -4.25
N PRO A 212 -1.82 9.14 -4.70
CA PRO A 212 -1.47 9.10 -6.12
C PRO A 212 -2.32 8.11 -6.93
N THR A 213 -3.24 7.37 -6.29
CA THR A 213 -4.18 6.48 -6.99
C THR A 213 -5.40 7.23 -7.55
N VAL A 214 -5.57 8.50 -7.18
CA VAL A 214 -6.63 9.36 -7.71
C VAL A 214 -6.02 10.37 -8.67
N GLU A 215 -6.40 10.27 -9.95
CA GLU A 215 -5.81 11.08 -11.04
C GLU A 215 -5.84 12.59 -10.77
N LYS A 216 -6.91 13.11 -10.13
CA LYS A 216 -7.04 14.53 -9.78
C LYS A 216 -5.88 15.04 -8.91
N ASN A 217 -5.27 14.17 -8.10
CA ASN A 217 -4.16 14.51 -7.22
C ASN A 217 -2.81 14.53 -7.99
N LEU A 218 -2.79 14.09 -9.24
CA LEU A 218 -1.60 14.10 -10.11
C LEU A 218 -1.54 15.32 -11.04
N GLU A 219 -2.55 16.19 -11.04
CA GLU A 219 -2.62 17.33 -11.96
C GLU A 219 -1.43 18.30 -11.83
N HIS A 220 -0.97 18.57 -10.60
CA HIS A 220 0.22 19.39 -10.39
C HIS A 220 1.49 18.71 -10.93
N LEU A 221 1.63 17.40 -10.76
CA LEU A 221 2.75 16.63 -11.30
C LEU A 221 2.71 16.60 -12.84
N LYS A 222 1.54 16.40 -13.45
CA LYS A 222 1.37 16.46 -14.91
C LYS A 222 1.74 17.84 -15.45
N GLN A 223 1.29 18.92 -14.80
CA GLN A 223 1.64 20.29 -15.17
C GLN A 223 3.15 20.52 -15.06
N LEU A 224 3.79 20.05 -13.98
CA LEU A 224 5.24 20.15 -13.80
C LEU A 224 6.00 19.43 -14.92
N VAL A 225 5.55 18.23 -15.29
CA VAL A 225 6.13 17.46 -16.41
C VAL A 225 6.00 18.22 -17.72
N ALA A 226 4.83 18.78 -18.02
CA ALA A 226 4.60 19.56 -19.24
C ALA A 226 5.44 20.85 -19.28
N ASP A 227 5.41 21.66 -18.21
CA ASP A 227 6.05 22.98 -18.15
C ASP A 227 7.58 22.92 -18.25
N LYS A 228 8.17 21.85 -17.71
CA LYS A 228 9.63 21.64 -17.73
C LYS A 228 10.06 20.67 -18.83
N GLY A 229 9.13 20.11 -19.59
CA GLY A 229 9.38 19.09 -20.62
C GLY A 229 10.13 17.88 -20.06
N LEU A 230 9.70 17.37 -18.91
CA LEU A 230 10.35 16.27 -18.18
C LEU A 230 10.15 14.92 -18.89
N ASP A 231 11.02 13.96 -18.59
CA ASP A 231 10.93 12.62 -19.17
C ASP A 231 9.77 11.82 -18.55
N PHE A 232 9.50 12.03 -17.26
CA PHE A 232 8.35 11.51 -16.51
C PHE A 232 8.25 12.17 -15.13
N GLY A 233 7.17 11.88 -14.40
CA GLY A 233 6.94 12.31 -13.02
C GLY A 233 6.60 11.15 -12.10
N ILE A 234 6.93 11.27 -10.81
CA ILE A 234 6.65 10.29 -9.75
C ILE A 234 5.96 10.98 -8.57
N ALA A 235 4.92 10.37 -8.03
CA ALA A 235 4.19 10.83 -6.85
C ALA A 235 4.19 9.77 -5.74
N PHE A 236 4.09 10.23 -4.50
CA PHE A 236 4.02 9.39 -3.31
C PHE A 236 2.73 9.64 -2.53
N ASP A 237 2.27 8.63 -1.80
CA ASP A 237 1.20 8.81 -0.83
C ASP A 237 1.71 9.37 0.51
N GLY A 238 0.77 9.64 1.44
CA GLY A 238 1.05 10.40 2.68
C GLY A 238 2.15 9.82 3.56
N ASP A 239 2.37 8.50 3.54
CA ASP A 239 3.44 7.83 4.27
C ASP A 239 4.48 7.11 3.40
N GLY A 240 4.44 7.30 2.08
CA GLY A 240 5.51 6.91 1.17
C GLY A 240 5.65 5.41 0.93
N ASP A 241 4.61 4.61 1.16
CA ASP A 241 4.61 3.18 0.80
C ASP A 241 3.88 2.88 -0.51
N ARG A 242 3.23 3.90 -1.12
CA ARG A 242 2.67 3.82 -2.47
C ARG A 242 3.29 4.81 -3.44
N ILE A 243 3.46 4.33 -4.66
CA ILE A 243 3.95 5.08 -5.81
C ILE A 243 2.83 5.30 -6.83
N GLY A 244 2.78 6.49 -7.42
CA GLY A 244 2.17 6.73 -8.72
C GLY A 244 3.17 7.38 -9.68
N ALA A 245 2.91 7.31 -10.97
CA ALA A 245 3.76 7.94 -11.97
C ALA A 245 2.96 8.50 -13.14
N VAL A 246 3.57 9.44 -13.86
CA VAL A 246 3.06 9.97 -15.14
C VAL A 246 4.20 9.96 -16.15
N ASP A 247 3.94 9.61 -17.41
CA ASP A 247 4.95 9.66 -18.45
C ASP A 247 5.20 11.10 -18.95
N GLY A 248 6.15 11.28 -19.88
CA GLY A 248 6.48 12.59 -20.47
C GLY A 248 5.36 13.23 -21.30
N LYS A 249 4.24 12.52 -21.56
CA LYS A 249 3.02 13.05 -22.18
C LYS A 249 1.91 13.32 -21.16
N GLY A 250 2.17 13.10 -19.87
CA GLY A 250 1.20 13.29 -18.79
C GLY A 250 0.19 12.13 -18.63
N ARG A 251 0.42 10.99 -19.28
CA ARG A 251 -0.42 9.79 -19.07
C ARG A 251 -0.09 9.16 -17.73
N VAL A 252 -1.11 8.85 -16.94
CA VAL A 252 -0.93 8.13 -15.67
C VAL A 252 -0.47 6.70 -15.93
N ILE A 253 0.43 6.23 -15.07
CA ILE A 253 0.93 4.85 -15.05
C ILE A 253 0.44 4.22 -13.75
N TRP A 254 -0.52 3.32 -13.88
CA TRP A 254 -1.20 2.69 -12.74
C TRP A 254 -0.32 1.61 -12.08
N GLY A 255 -0.68 1.19 -10.86
CA GLY A 255 0.16 0.28 -10.07
C GLY A 255 0.46 -1.05 -10.76
N ASP A 256 -0.50 -1.61 -11.50
CA ASP A 256 -0.30 -2.82 -12.29
C ASP A 256 0.60 -2.59 -13.52
N GLN A 257 0.49 -1.46 -14.20
CA GLN A 257 1.38 -1.04 -15.29
C GLN A 257 2.81 -0.77 -14.80
N LEU A 258 2.96 -0.13 -13.64
CA LEU A 258 4.25 0.01 -12.97
C LEU A 258 4.86 -1.36 -12.70
N LEU A 259 4.07 -2.31 -12.19
CA LEU A 259 4.55 -3.66 -11.94
C LEU A 259 4.97 -4.39 -13.22
N MET A 260 4.26 -4.20 -14.34
CA MET A 260 4.67 -4.74 -15.64
C MET A 260 6.06 -4.25 -16.06
N ILE A 261 6.35 -2.96 -15.87
CA ILE A 261 7.64 -2.35 -16.20
C ILE A 261 8.73 -2.91 -15.28
N LEU A 262 8.45 -2.96 -13.98
CA LEU A 262 9.41 -3.37 -12.95
C LEU A 262 9.69 -4.88 -12.98
N ALA A 263 8.76 -5.70 -13.49
CA ALA A 263 8.94 -7.14 -13.63
C ALA A 263 9.99 -7.53 -14.68
N VAL A 264 10.18 -6.71 -15.72
CA VAL A 264 11.13 -7.00 -16.82
C VAL A 264 12.55 -7.26 -16.29
N PRO A 265 13.22 -6.31 -15.65
CA PRO A 265 14.60 -6.54 -15.17
C PRO A 265 14.68 -7.61 -14.07
N VAL A 266 13.62 -7.78 -13.27
CA VAL A 266 13.57 -8.84 -12.25
C VAL A 266 13.56 -10.22 -12.90
N LEU A 267 12.77 -10.43 -13.95
CA LEU A 267 12.68 -11.71 -14.65
C LEU A 267 13.87 -11.99 -15.57
N GLU A 268 14.55 -10.95 -16.07
CA GLU A 268 15.84 -11.10 -16.76
C GLU A 268 16.93 -11.64 -15.82
N GLU A 269 16.98 -11.15 -14.57
CA GLU A 269 17.94 -11.62 -13.56
C GLU A 269 17.49 -12.92 -12.86
N GLN A 270 16.18 -13.17 -12.78
CA GLN A 270 15.59 -14.35 -12.14
C GLN A 270 14.54 -15.04 -13.04
N PRO A 271 14.96 -15.73 -14.11
CA PRO A 271 14.04 -16.41 -15.01
C PRO A 271 13.14 -17.42 -14.29
N GLY A 272 11.85 -17.48 -14.66
CA GLY A 272 10.88 -18.40 -14.06
C GLY A 272 10.36 -17.98 -12.69
N ALA A 273 10.79 -16.83 -12.14
CA ALA A 273 10.37 -16.41 -10.82
C ALA A 273 8.88 -16.03 -10.75
N THR A 274 8.31 -16.20 -9.55
CA THR A 274 6.91 -15.84 -9.27
C THR A 274 6.76 -14.33 -9.10
N ILE A 275 5.83 -13.72 -9.85
CA ILE A 275 5.45 -12.30 -9.67
C ILE A 275 4.03 -12.25 -9.15
N ILE A 276 3.83 -11.64 -7.99
CA ILE A 276 2.51 -11.59 -7.32
C ILE A 276 1.81 -10.28 -7.65
N ALA A 277 0.52 -10.33 -7.97
CA ALA A 277 -0.33 -9.16 -8.02
C ALA A 277 -1.72 -9.42 -7.45
N ASP A 278 -2.38 -8.38 -6.94
CA ASP A 278 -3.69 -8.53 -6.32
C ASP A 278 -4.82 -8.77 -7.33
N VAL A 279 -5.96 -9.28 -6.86
CA VAL A 279 -7.14 -9.55 -7.70
C VAL A 279 -7.68 -8.32 -8.44
N LYS A 280 -7.31 -7.10 -8.04
CA LYS A 280 -7.71 -5.88 -8.75
C LYS A 280 -6.83 -5.59 -9.96
N ALA A 281 -5.63 -6.15 -10.07
CA ALA A 281 -4.71 -5.85 -11.16
C ALA A 281 -5.25 -6.33 -12.53
N SER A 282 -4.95 -5.55 -13.58
CA SER A 282 -5.26 -5.88 -14.98
C SER A 282 -4.85 -7.31 -15.36
N GLN A 283 -5.64 -7.95 -16.23
CA GLN A 283 -5.26 -9.25 -16.80
C GLN A 283 -3.97 -9.15 -17.62
N THR A 284 -3.73 -7.99 -18.25
CA THR A 284 -2.55 -7.74 -19.09
C THR A 284 -1.25 -7.85 -18.31
N LEU A 285 -1.25 -7.64 -17.00
CA LEU A 285 -0.08 -7.81 -16.14
C LEU A 285 0.30 -9.28 -16.02
N PHE A 286 -0.67 -10.14 -15.74
CA PHE A 286 -0.43 -11.57 -15.58
C PHE A 286 0.00 -12.20 -16.91
N ASP A 287 -0.63 -11.80 -18.00
CA ASP A 287 -0.26 -12.23 -19.34
C ASP A 287 1.16 -11.77 -19.67
N ARG A 288 1.52 -10.52 -19.35
CA ARG A 288 2.88 -9.98 -19.57
C ARG A 288 3.94 -10.73 -18.76
N VAL A 289 3.66 -11.06 -17.50
CA VAL A 289 4.59 -11.86 -16.68
C VAL A 289 4.82 -13.24 -17.30
N ALA A 290 3.77 -13.89 -17.80
CA ALA A 290 3.88 -15.18 -18.47
C ALA A 290 4.68 -15.08 -19.79
N GLU A 291 4.45 -14.03 -20.59
CA GLU A 291 5.22 -13.75 -21.82
C GLU A 291 6.71 -13.58 -21.57
N LEU A 292 7.07 -12.95 -20.43
CA LEU A 292 8.45 -12.76 -19.99
C LEU A 292 9.07 -14.04 -19.40
N GLY A 293 8.34 -15.16 -19.39
CA GLY A 293 8.79 -16.44 -18.83
C GLY A 293 8.75 -16.51 -17.31
N GLY A 294 8.03 -15.60 -16.64
CA GLY A 294 7.77 -15.66 -15.21
C GLY A 294 6.53 -16.49 -14.85
N ALA A 295 6.31 -16.70 -13.55
CA ALA A 295 5.13 -17.36 -13.03
C ALA A 295 4.16 -16.32 -12.42
N PRO A 296 3.10 -15.89 -13.14
CA PRO A 296 2.13 -14.96 -12.57
C PRO A 296 1.35 -15.62 -11.43
N LEU A 297 1.21 -14.91 -10.30
CA LEU A 297 0.41 -15.36 -9.17
C LEU A 297 -0.57 -14.27 -8.74
N MET A 298 -1.86 -14.49 -8.98
CA MET A 298 -2.91 -13.64 -8.45
C MET A 298 -3.12 -13.93 -6.96
N TRP A 299 -3.27 -12.88 -6.14
CA TRP A 299 -3.50 -13.02 -4.70
C TRP A 299 -4.48 -12.00 -4.13
N LYS A 300 -4.82 -12.16 -2.85
CA LYS A 300 -5.77 -11.29 -2.13
C LYS A 300 -5.25 -9.85 -2.04
N THR A 301 -6.16 -8.88 -2.12
CA THR A 301 -5.82 -7.47 -1.92
C THR A 301 -5.50 -7.21 -0.43
N GLY A 302 -4.49 -6.39 -0.17
CA GLY A 302 -4.05 -5.97 1.17
C GLY A 302 -2.55 -6.16 1.36
N HIS A 303 -1.83 -5.07 1.61
CA HIS A 303 -0.37 -5.05 1.73
C HIS A 303 0.21 -6.08 2.71
N SER A 304 -0.45 -6.33 3.86
CA SER A 304 -0.04 -7.37 4.81
C SER A 304 -0.20 -8.80 4.26
N LEU A 305 -1.25 -9.06 3.47
CA LEU A 305 -1.49 -10.37 2.84
C LEU A 305 -0.49 -10.63 1.72
N ILE A 306 -0.15 -9.61 0.93
CA ILE A 306 0.87 -9.71 -0.12
C ILE A 306 2.25 -10.00 0.49
N LYS A 307 2.66 -9.26 1.54
CA LYS A 307 3.92 -9.54 2.26
C LYS A 307 4.00 -10.97 2.80
N SER A 308 2.90 -11.46 3.38
CA SER A 308 2.81 -12.84 3.85
C SER A 308 2.98 -13.83 2.69
N LYS A 309 2.31 -13.59 1.55
CA LYS A 309 2.39 -14.48 0.39
C LYS A 309 3.76 -14.47 -0.27
N MET A 310 4.43 -13.32 -0.35
CA MET A 310 5.81 -13.24 -0.83
C MET A 310 6.76 -14.10 0.01
N LYS A 311 6.61 -14.08 1.35
CA LYS A 311 7.42 -14.91 2.23
C LYS A 311 7.14 -16.40 2.04
N GLU A 312 5.88 -16.77 1.81
CA GLU A 312 5.46 -18.15 1.54
C GLU A 312 6.03 -18.69 0.21
N THR A 313 5.99 -17.89 -0.85
CA THR A 313 6.35 -18.33 -2.21
C THR A 313 7.79 -18.03 -2.59
N GLY A 314 8.48 -17.17 -1.82
CA GLY A 314 9.80 -16.65 -2.19
C GLY A 314 9.77 -15.68 -3.38
N ALA A 315 8.62 -15.11 -3.72
CA ALA A 315 8.47 -14.21 -4.86
C ALA A 315 9.43 -13.00 -4.76
N PRO A 316 10.24 -12.72 -5.80
CA PRO A 316 11.16 -11.57 -5.80
C PRO A 316 10.46 -10.22 -5.91
N LEU A 317 9.25 -10.19 -6.45
CA LEU A 317 8.50 -8.98 -6.72
C LEU A 317 7.01 -9.23 -6.54
N ALA A 318 6.33 -8.29 -5.89
CA ALA A 318 4.89 -8.22 -5.85
C ALA A 318 4.41 -6.78 -6.03
N GLY A 319 3.14 -6.61 -6.37
CA GLY A 319 2.51 -5.30 -6.40
C GLY A 319 1.00 -5.37 -6.22
N GLU A 320 0.41 -4.22 -5.93
CA GLU A 320 -1.04 -4.05 -5.87
C GLU A 320 -1.45 -2.91 -6.80
N MET A 321 -2.69 -2.93 -7.30
CA MET A 321 -3.24 -1.81 -8.07
C MET A 321 -3.16 -0.48 -7.29
N SER A 322 -3.21 -0.52 -5.96
CA SER A 322 -3.08 0.67 -5.10
C SER A 322 -1.68 1.32 -5.12
N GLY A 323 -0.70 0.74 -5.83
CA GLY A 323 0.65 1.29 -5.95
C GLY A 323 1.60 0.85 -4.83
N HIS A 324 1.21 -0.09 -3.97
CA HIS A 324 2.19 -0.77 -3.10
C HIS A 324 3.01 -1.71 -3.97
N ILE A 325 4.33 -1.51 -4.00
CA ILE A 325 5.26 -2.34 -4.76
C ILE A 325 6.30 -2.92 -3.80
N PHE A 326 6.45 -4.23 -3.83
CA PHE A 326 7.23 -4.99 -2.85
C PHE A 326 8.39 -5.68 -3.56
N PHE A 327 9.61 -5.22 -3.31
CA PHE A 327 10.81 -5.88 -3.81
C PHE A 327 11.40 -6.78 -2.73
N LYS A 328 11.59 -8.06 -3.06
CA LYS A 328 12.56 -8.95 -2.39
C LYS A 328 13.85 -9.08 -3.19
N HIS A 329 13.76 -8.99 -4.53
CA HIS A 329 14.93 -8.86 -5.41
C HIS A 329 15.74 -7.62 -5.03
N ARG A 330 16.99 -7.84 -4.59
CA ARG A 330 17.93 -6.81 -4.11
C ARG A 330 17.40 -5.97 -2.93
N TRP A 331 16.36 -6.42 -2.25
CA TRP A 331 15.69 -5.67 -1.17
C TRP A 331 15.12 -6.61 -0.09
N TYR A 332 14.22 -6.11 0.76
CA TYR A 332 13.84 -6.79 2.00
C TYR A 332 12.48 -7.50 1.96
N GLY A 333 11.61 -7.17 0.99
CA GLY A 333 10.29 -7.77 0.80
C GLY A 333 9.12 -6.95 1.34
N PHE A 334 9.35 -5.74 1.83
CA PHE A 334 8.30 -4.79 2.20
C PHE A 334 8.00 -3.80 1.07
N ASP A 335 6.82 -3.19 1.15
CA ASP A 335 6.35 -2.12 0.28
C ASP A 335 7.15 -0.85 0.51
N ASP A 336 7.77 -0.33 -0.55
CA ASP A 336 8.64 0.85 -0.51
C ASP A 336 8.55 1.63 -1.82
N ALA A 337 7.84 2.76 -1.79
CA ALA A 337 7.63 3.59 -2.97
C ALA A 337 8.91 4.32 -3.39
N LEU A 338 9.75 4.73 -2.45
CA LEU A 338 11.01 5.41 -2.76
C LEU A 338 11.97 4.44 -3.46
N TYR A 339 12.03 3.19 -3.00
CA TYR A 339 12.79 2.14 -3.68
C TYR A 339 12.18 1.81 -5.04
N ALA A 340 10.86 1.68 -5.15
CA ALA A 340 10.19 1.47 -6.43
C ALA A 340 10.47 2.60 -7.43
N ALA A 341 10.57 3.84 -6.98
CA ALA A 341 10.94 4.98 -7.83
C ALA A 341 12.37 4.87 -8.36
N VAL A 342 13.33 4.50 -7.51
CA VAL A 342 14.72 4.25 -7.93
C VAL A 342 14.79 3.10 -8.93
N ARG A 343 14.05 2.00 -8.68
CA ARG A 343 13.98 0.85 -9.59
C ARG A 343 13.25 1.17 -10.90
N LEU A 344 12.28 2.08 -10.90
CA LEU A 344 11.63 2.56 -12.13
C LEU A 344 12.64 3.31 -13.02
N ILE A 345 13.43 4.23 -12.44
CA ILE A 345 14.49 4.94 -13.17
C ILE A 345 15.48 3.94 -13.78
N GLU A 346 15.89 2.93 -13.01
CA GLU A 346 16.79 1.87 -13.47
C GLU A 346 16.15 1.04 -14.61
N ALA A 347 14.91 0.58 -14.44
CA ALA A 347 14.19 -0.21 -15.45
C ALA A 347 14.03 0.55 -16.78
N VAL A 348 13.66 1.84 -16.72
CA VAL A 348 13.56 2.67 -17.94
C VAL A 348 14.95 2.85 -18.58
N SER A 349 16.01 3.03 -17.78
CA SER A 349 17.39 3.08 -18.29
C SER A 349 17.79 1.81 -19.03
N GLN A 350 17.57 0.65 -18.42
CA GLN A 350 17.95 -0.66 -18.95
C GLN A 350 17.16 -1.02 -20.22
N SER A 351 15.91 -0.57 -20.32
CA SER A 351 15.10 -0.77 -21.52
C SER A 351 15.67 -0.09 -22.78
N GLY A 352 16.52 0.94 -22.62
CA GLY A 352 16.99 1.79 -23.72
C GLY A 352 15.91 2.70 -24.32
N ARG A 353 14.67 2.65 -23.80
CA ARG A 353 13.50 3.37 -24.30
C ARG A 353 13.07 4.47 -23.33
N SER A 354 12.23 5.38 -23.79
CA SER A 354 11.53 6.32 -22.91
C SER A 354 10.34 5.66 -22.23
N LEU A 355 9.96 6.16 -21.05
CA LEU A 355 8.75 5.69 -20.36
C LEU A 355 7.49 5.89 -21.22
N THR A 356 7.46 6.97 -22.02
CA THR A 356 6.42 7.25 -23.00
C THR A 356 6.31 6.17 -24.09
N GLU A 357 7.44 5.66 -24.61
CA GLU A 357 7.43 4.56 -25.59
C GLU A 357 6.98 3.26 -24.96
N ILE A 358 7.48 2.93 -23.76
CA ILE A 358 7.05 1.74 -23.02
C ILE A 358 5.54 1.76 -22.79
N MET A 359 5.00 2.89 -22.33
CA MET A 359 3.57 3.10 -22.16
C MET A 359 2.78 3.12 -23.49
N GLY A 360 3.43 3.43 -24.61
CA GLY A 360 2.82 3.39 -25.94
C GLY A 360 2.56 1.97 -26.45
N ASP A 361 3.36 1.01 -25.99
CA ASP A 361 3.28 -0.40 -26.42
C ASP A 361 2.40 -1.26 -25.51
N MET A 362 1.99 -0.74 -24.35
CA MET A 362 1.12 -1.49 -23.45
C MET A 362 -0.23 -1.76 -24.12
N PRO A 363 -0.82 -2.96 -23.92
CA PRO A 363 -2.15 -3.25 -24.44
C PRO A 363 -3.15 -2.21 -23.94
N ILE A 364 -3.93 -1.65 -24.86
CA ILE A 364 -5.00 -0.71 -24.52
C ILE A 364 -6.16 -1.52 -23.95
N SER A 365 -6.55 -1.17 -22.72
CA SER A 365 -7.78 -1.62 -22.10
C SER A 365 -8.59 -0.43 -21.63
N VAL A 366 -9.90 -0.60 -21.55
CA VAL A 366 -10.80 0.32 -20.85
C VAL A 366 -11.23 -0.35 -19.55
N ALA A 367 -11.19 0.41 -18.46
CA ALA A 367 -11.57 -0.09 -17.16
C ALA A 367 -12.49 0.88 -16.45
N THR A 368 -13.35 0.36 -15.59
CA THR A 368 -14.08 1.21 -14.65
C THR A 368 -13.12 1.77 -13.60
N PRO A 369 -13.43 2.93 -13.02
CA PRO A 369 -12.93 3.23 -11.68
C PRO A 369 -13.42 2.15 -10.69
N GLU A 370 -12.94 2.20 -9.45
CA GLU A 370 -13.49 1.35 -8.40
C GLU A 370 -14.96 1.71 -8.17
N MET A 371 -15.86 0.78 -8.43
CA MET A 371 -17.30 0.93 -8.20
C MET A 371 -17.63 0.46 -6.79
N ARG A 372 -18.42 1.25 -6.05
CA ARG A 372 -18.80 0.97 -4.67
C ARG A 372 -20.32 0.83 -4.57
N PHE A 373 -20.77 -0.24 -3.93
CA PHE A 373 -22.19 -0.52 -3.71
C PHE A 373 -22.43 -0.59 -2.20
N GLN A 374 -23.22 0.35 -1.69
CA GLN A 374 -23.60 0.35 -0.29
C GLN A 374 -24.45 -0.88 0.01
N VAL A 375 -24.09 -1.63 1.04
CA VAL A 375 -24.83 -2.81 1.49
C VAL A 375 -24.89 -2.84 3.02
N ASP A 376 -25.73 -3.68 3.58
CA ASP A 376 -25.68 -3.95 5.02
C ASP A 376 -24.38 -4.71 5.34
N GLU A 377 -23.66 -4.27 6.37
CA GLU A 377 -22.44 -4.92 6.89
C GLU A 377 -22.66 -6.43 7.12
N VAL A 378 -23.85 -6.85 7.56
CA VAL A 378 -24.16 -8.27 7.84
C VAL A 378 -24.37 -9.08 6.56
N ARG A 379 -24.66 -8.43 5.42
CA ARG A 379 -24.98 -9.11 4.15
C ARG A 379 -23.82 -9.14 3.16
N LYS A 380 -22.81 -8.27 3.30
CA LYS A 380 -21.79 -8.07 2.25
C LYS A 380 -21.04 -9.36 1.86
N PHE A 381 -20.71 -10.22 2.80
CA PHE A 381 -20.02 -11.49 2.50
C PHE A 381 -20.97 -12.52 1.90
N ASP A 382 -22.20 -12.62 2.42
CA ASP A 382 -23.22 -13.53 1.90
C ASP A 382 -23.56 -13.22 0.44
N ILE A 383 -23.68 -11.93 0.08
CA ILE A 383 -23.95 -11.52 -1.31
C ILE A 383 -22.86 -12.01 -2.27
N VAL A 384 -21.59 -11.89 -1.87
CA VAL A 384 -20.46 -12.38 -2.68
C VAL A 384 -20.51 -13.89 -2.84
N ASP A 385 -20.83 -14.62 -1.77
CA ASP A 385 -20.99 -16.09 -1.81
C ASP A 385 -22.17 -16.52 -2.69
N GLU A 386 -23.30 -15.80 -2.63
CA GLU A 386 -24.47 -16.03 -3.49
C GLU A 386 -24.10 -15.87 -4.98
N VAL A 387 -23.40 -14.78 -5.33
CA VAL A 387 -22.91 -14.53 -6.70
C VAL A 387 -21.95 -15.62 -7.15
N ARG A 388 -20.98 -16.00 -6.30
CA ARG A 388 -20.05 -17.09 -6.58
C ARG A 388 -20.79 -18.39 -6.91
N ASN A 389 -21.73 -18.79 -6.06
CA ASN A 389 -22.45 -20.05 -6.20
C ASN A 389 -23.28 -20.09 -7.48
N ARG A 390 -23.92 -18.98 -7.87
CA ARG A 390 -24.66 -18.87 -9.14
C ARG A 390 -23.71 -19.06 -10.34
N LEU A 391 -22.62 -18.32 -10.39
CA LEU A 391 -21.68 -18.35 -11.51
C LEU A 391 -20.99 -19.71 -11.67
N SER A 392 -20.56 -20.32 -10.56
CA SER A 392 -19.98 -21.66 -10.60
C SER A 392 -21.01 -22.72 -11.02
N GLY A 393 -22.28 -22.58 -10.63
CA GLY A 393 -23.38 -23.43 -11.08
C GLY A 393 -23.65 -23.33 -12.58
N ASP A 394 -23.45 -22.14 -13.15
CA ASP A 394 -23.60 -21.87 -14.60
C ASP A 394 -22.36 -22.26 -15.42
N GLY A 395 -21.32 -22.81 -14.80
CA GLY A 395 -20.09 -23.28 -15.46
C GLY A 395 -19.07 -22.18 -15.78
N ALA A 396 -19.21 -20.97 -15.21
CA ALA A 396 -18.25 -19.90 -15.40
C ALA A 396 -16.90 -20.22 -14.73
N THR A 397 -15.79 -19.77 -15.34
CA THR A 397 -14.47 -19.82 -14.71
C THR A 397 -14.35 -18.64 -13.73
N VAL A 398 -14.45 -18.96 -12.44
CA VAL A 398 -14.39 -18.00 -11.34
C VAL A 398 -13.09 -18.17 -10.57
N ASP A 399 -12.31 -17.10 -10.45
CA ASP A 399 -11.26 -17.01 -9.44
C ASP A 399 -11.87 -16.49 -8.13
N ALA A 400 -11.79 -17.34 -7.10
CA ALA A 400 -12.36 -17.08 -5.77
C ALA A 400 -11.30 -16.71 -4.73
N THR A 401 -10.13 -16.22 -5.17
CA THR A 401 -9.01 -15.87 -4.28
C THR A 401 -9.39 -14.76 -3.30
N ASP A 402 -10.08 -13.71 -3.77
CA ASP A 402 -10.62 -12.62 -2.95
C ASP A 402 -11.88 -12.06 -3.63
N GLY A 403 -13.04 -12.54 -3.18
CA GLY A 403 -14.32 -12.28 -3.81
C GLY A 403 -14.58 -13.19 -5.01
N VAL A 404 -15.10 -12.60 -6.09
CA VAL A 404 -15.47 -13.28 -7.34
C VAL A 404 -14.85 -12.50 -8.49
N ARG A 405 -13.80 -13.04 -9.10
CA ARG A 405 -13.24 -12.51 -10.35
C ARG A 405 -13.58 -13.44 -11.51
N VAL A 406 -14.27 -12.91 -12.51
CA VAL A 406 -14.77 -13.68 -13.65
C VAL A 406 -14.07 -13.22 -14.92
N LYS A 407 -13.49 -14.16 -15.66
CA LYS A 407 -12.94 -13.92 -16.99
C LYS A 407 -13.96 -14.35 -18.05
N THR A 408 -14.18 -13.50 -19.05
CA THR A 408 -15.11 -13.71 -20.15
C THR A 408 -14.39 -13.48 -21.49
N GLY A 409 -15.10 -13.63 -22.61
CA GLY A 409 -14.57 -13.27 -23.93
C GLY A 409 -14.33 -11.76 -24.12
N ASP A 410 -15.00 -10.91 -23.33
CA ASP A 410 -14.90 -9.45 -23.42
C ASP A 410 -13.80 -8.86 -22.54
N GLY A 411 -13.33 -9.62 -21.54
CA GLY A 411 -12.40 -9.13 -20.50
C GLY A 411 -12.66 -9.79 -19.16
N TRP A 412 -12.63 -9.01 -18.08
CA TRP A 412 -12.90 -9.53 -16.73
C TRP A 412 -13.61 -8.52 -15.84
N TRP A 413 -14.30 -9.04 -14.83
CA TRP A 413 -14.81 -8.23 -13.72
C TRP A 413 -14.56 -8.89 -12.38
N LEU A 414 -14.45 -8.08 -11.34
CA LEU A 414 -14.28 -8.46 -9.95
C LEU A 414 -15.43 -7.89 -9.12
N LEU A 415 -15.94 -8.68 -8.19
CA LEU A 415 -16.81 -8.25 -7.10
C LEU A 415 -16.26 -8.81 -5.79
N ARG A 416 -16.01 -7.96 -4.80
CA ARG A 416 -15.54 -8.37 -3.47
C ARG A 416 -16.18 -7.55 -2.36
N ALA A 417 -16.21 -8.09 -1.15
CA ALA A 417 -16.62 -7.34 0.03
C ALA A 417 -15.45 -6.49 0.54
N SER A 418 -15.73 -5.25 0.96
CA SER A 418 -14.73 -4.43 1.64
C SER A 418 -14.50 -4.95 3.07
N ASN A 419 -13.23 -5.06 3.47
CA ASN A 419 -12.84 -5.43 4.83
C ASN A 419 -12.97 -4.28 5.83
N THR A 420 -13.15 -3.04 5.35
CA THR A 420 -13.09 -1.82 6.19
C THR A 420 -14.36 -0.97 6.13
N GLN A 421 -15.25 -1.25 5.19
CA GLN A 421 -16.49 -0.50 4.95
C GLN A 421 -17.63 -1.48 4.66
N ASP A 422 -18.86 -1.04 4.88
CA ASP A 422 -20.12 -1.74 4.58
C ASP A 422 -20.49 -1.59 3.09
N VAL A 423 -19.52 -1.87 2.22
CA VAL A 423 -19.67 -1.76 0.77
C VAL A 423 -19.16 -3.01 0.07
N LEU A 424 -19.77 -3.34 -1.06
CA LEU A 424 -19.16 -4.17 -2.09
C LEU A 424 -18.33 -3.29 -3.02
N VAL A 425 -17.20 -3.83 -3.44
CA VAL A 425 -16.28 -3.18 -4.37
C VAL A 425 -16.25 -3.99 -5.65
N ALA A 426 -16.46 -3.33 -6.78
CA ALA A 426 -16.33 -3.95 -8.09
C ALA A 426 -15.40 -3.17 -9.03
N ARG A 427 -14.78 -3.89 -9.96
CA ARG A 427 -13.97 -3.35 -11.05
C ARG A 427 -14.20 -4.20 -12.29
N ALA A 428 -14.33 -3.58 -13.45
CA ALA A 428 -14.36 -4.27 -14.73
C ALA A 428 -13.31 -3.70 -15.67
N GLU A 429 -12.81 -4.55 -16.56
CA GLU A 429 -11.85 -4.19 -17.59
C GLU A 429 -12.14 -4.99 -18.86
N ALA A 430 -12.11 -4.31 -20.00
CA ALA A 430 -12.36 -4.86 -21.32
C ALA A 430 -11.39 -4.30 -22.36
N SER A 431 -11.37 -4.90 -23.56
CA SER A 431 -10.62 -4.40 -24.70
C SER A 431 -11.24 -3.15 -25.34
N ASP A 432 -12.55 -2.95 -25.20
CA ASP A 432 -13.28 -1.80 -25.72
C ASP A 432 -14.48 -1.42 -24.86
N GLN A 433 -15.05 -0.24 -25.12
CA GLN A 433 -16.16 0.30 -24.33
C GLN A 433 -17.41 -0.58 -24.39
N ALA A 434 -17.71 -1.20 -25.54
CA ALA A 434 -18.89 -2.05 -25.68
C ALA A 434 -18.77 -3.33 -24.84
N GLY A 435 -17.57 -3.91 -24.76
CA GLY A 435 -17.24 -5.01 -23.86
C GLY A 435 -17.35 -4.58 -22.40
N LEU A 436 -16.83 -3.41 -22.05
CA LEU A 436 -16.92 -2.88 -20.68
C LEU A 436 -18.37 -2.71 -20.23
N ASP A 437 -19.23 -2.17 -21.09
CA ASP A 437 -20.66 -1.99 -20.82
C ASP A 437 -21.36 -3.35 -20.59
N ARG A 438 -21.01 -4.39 -21.37
CA ARG A 438 -21.52 -5.75 -21.16
C ARG A 438 -21.06 -6.35 -19.83
N LEU A 439 -19.80 -6.14 -19.42
CA LEU A 439 -19.29 -6.62 -18.14
C LEU A 439 -19.94 -5.90 -16.96
N ILE A 440 -20.14 -4.59 -17.07
CA ILE A 440 -20.89 -3.81 -16.09
C ILE A 440 -22.31 -4.36 -15.94
N GLN A 441 -23.00 -4.61 -17.05
CA GLN A 441 -24.34 -5.17 -17.01
C GLN A 441 -24.37 -6.54 -16.33
N GLN A 442 -23.37 -7.39 -16.55
CA GLN A 442 -23.28 -8.69 -15.85
C GLN A 442 -23.13 -8.53 -14.33
N ILE A 443 -22.35 -7.55 -13.86
CA ILE A 443 -22.23 -7.24 -12.43
C ILE A 443 -23.58 -6.81 -11.89
N ASP A 444 -24.24 -5.85 -12.55
CA ASP A 444 -25.53 -5.32 -12.12
C ASP A 444 -26.61 -6.43 -12.10
N ASP A 445 -26.65 -7.31 -13.10
CA ASP A 445 -27.57 -8.46 -13.16
C ASP A 445 -27.32 -9.45 -12.00
N GLN A 446 -26.06 -9.70 -11.64
CA GLN A 446 -25.72 -10.59 -10.54
C GLN A 446 -26.05 -9.97 -9.18
N LEU A 447 -25.81 -8.68 -9.00
CA LEU A 447 -26.16 -7.94 -7.79
C LEU A 447 -27.68 -7.84 -7.60
N ALA A 448 -28.43 -7.58 -8.67
CA ALA A 448 -29.89 -7.50 -8.63
C ALA A 448 -30.53 -8.82 -8.15
N LYS A 449 -29.98 -9.97 -8.55
CA LYS A 449 -30.40 -11.30 -8.06
C LYS A 449 -30.18 -11.51 -6.55
N SER A 450 -29.32 -10.70 -5.94
CA SER A 450 -29.07 -10.66 -4.49
C SER A 450 -29.75 -9.47 -3.79
N GLY A 451 -30.61 -8.72 -4.50
CA GLY A 451 -31.33 -7.57 -3.95
C GLY A 451 -30.47 -6.31 -3.78
N VAL A 452 -29.34 -6.22 -4.49
CA VAL A 452 -28.49 -5.03 -4.50
C VAL A 452 -28.67 -4.30 -5.83
N GLU A 453 -29.10 -3.05 -5.78
CA GLU A 453 -29.17 -2.18 -6.95
C GLU A 453 -28.00 -1.19 -6.96
N ARG A 454 -27.64 -0.73 -8.15
CA ARG A 454 -26.64 0.33 -8.31
C ARG A 454 -27.22 1.65 -7.80
N GLY A 455 -26.75 2.10 -6.64
CA GLY A 455 -27.03 3.45 -6.13
C GLY A 455 -26.29 4.54 -6.90
N GLU A 456 -26.49 5.81 -6.54
CA GLU A 456 -25.59 6.87 -6.98
C GLU A 456 -24.15 6.53 -6.55
N ALA A 457 -23.18 6.69 -7.45
CA ALA A 457 -21.79 6.35 -7.18
C ALA A 457 -21.31 7.13 -5.95
N VAL A 458 -21.00 6.41 -4.86
CA VAL A 458 -20.40 7.00 -3.67
C VAL A 458 -18.91 7.19 -3.96
N HIS A 459 -18.54 8.42 -4.34
CA HIS A 459 -17.16 8.80 -4.65
C HIS A 459 -16.31 9.05 -3.40
#